data_AF-A0A507R5Z9-F1
#
_entry.id   AF-A0A507R5Z9-F1
#
_cell.length_a   1.000
_cell.length_b   1.000
_cell.length_c   1.000
_cell.angle_alpha   90.00
_cell.angle_beta   90.00
_cell.angle_gamma   90.00
#
_symmetry.space_group_name_H-M   'P 1'
#
loop_
_entity.id
_entity.type
_entity.pdbx_description
1 polymer ?
#
loop_
_entity_poly.entity_id
_entity_poly.type
_entity_poly.pdbx_seq_one_letter_code
_entity_poly.pdbx_strand_id
1 'polypeptide(L)'
;MATTVKLPFYATDIPSPLPTDAEIEDAPDISLVYGGRRVVQVGHHFVVKFGKGVDLMEGENMLFVRAKTKVPVPRVFALYSNPETGKKFIVMERIIGQTLLSVWPQLSSPEKELISNTLRTYFDELRQLPPPNYYGSIDKRHLLDEIFWTREVDPSINGPFASEMALNEGMARKYIYNGAPHYRAEFYRRCFPHILRDHKPTFTHGDFQRKNIMIQNEPKTDTANDPKPRLVILDWEKAGWYPSYWEYCLAICALRYDNDWCLWIDRVLEPFVAEGAWIQALRLELWS
;
A
#
# COMPACT_ATOMS: atom_id res chain seq x y z
N MET A 1 16.40 -15.69 -3.26
CA MET A 1 15.61 -16.58 -2.39
C MET A 1 14.78 -15.70 -1.47
N ALA A 2 13.46 -15.77 -1.55
CA ALA A 2 12.58 -15.06 -0.64
C ALA A 2 12.62 -15.78 0.72
N THR A 3 13.10 -15.11 1.75
CA THR A 3 12.93 -15.56 3.13
C THR A 3 11.54 -15.14 3.57
N THR A 4 10.59 -16.07 3.50
CA THR A 4 9.29 -15.93 4.16
C THR A 4 9.54 -15.55 5.62
N VAL A 5 8.91 -14.47 6.07
CA VAL A 5 9.02 -14.02 7.46
C VAL A 5 8.36 -15.08 8.34
N LYS A 6 9.10 -15.65 9.29
CA LYS A 6 8.53 -16.58 10.25
C LYS A 6 7.69 -15.81 11.26
N LEU A 7 6.41 -16.17 11.38
CA LEU A 7 5.50 -15.62 12.38
C LEU A 7 5.44 -16.53 13.62
N PRO A 8 5.35 -15.97 14.84
CA PRO A 8 5.43 -14.54 15.13
C PRO A 8 6.84 -13.99 14.88
N PHE A 9 6.91 -12.74 14.44
CA PHE A 9 8.16 -12.01 14.22
C PHE A 9 8.40 -11.03 15.35
N TYR A 10 9.63 -10.97 15.85
CA TYR A 10 10.09 -9.98 16.83
C TYR A 10 11.49 -9.50 16.44
N ALA A 11 11.66 -8.18 16.31
CA ALA A 11 12.96 -7.58 16.07
C ALA A 11 13.85 -7.66 17.32
N THR A 12 15.16 -7.85 17.13
CA THR A 12 16.12 -7.96 18.23
C THR A 12 16.59 -6.61 18.76
N ASP A 13 16.64 -5.60 17.90
CA ASP A 13 17.07 -4.24 18.20
C ASP A 13 15.86 -3.30 18.19
N ILE A 14 15.25 -3.15 19.37
CA ILE A 14 14.07 -2.31 19.60
C ILE A 14 14.43 -1.10 20.48
N PRO A 15 13.79 0.07 20.27
CA PRO A 15 14.13 1.30 20.99
C PRO A 15 13.64 1.33 22.45
N SER A 16 12.70 0.45 22.80
CA SER A 16 12.03 0.35 24.10
C SER A 16 11.43 -1.05 24.21
N PRO A 17 11.12 -1.58 25.42
CA PRO A 17 10.32 -2.80 25.54
C PRO A 17 9.02 -2.71 24.72
N LEU A 18 8.64 -3.80 24.07
CA LEU A 18 7.39 -3.85 23.30
C LEU A 18 6.19 -3.66 24.23
N PRO A 19 5.16 -2.91 23.79
CA PRO A 19 3.96 -2.73 24.57
C PRO A 19 3.18 -4.06 24.67
N THR A 20 2.56 -4.28 25.83
CA THR A 20 1.66 -5.41 26.09
C THR A 20 0.32 -5.22 25.35
N ASP A 21 -0.40 -6.32 25.12
CA ASP A 21 -1.75 -6.26 24.54
C ASP A 21 -2.68 -5.33 25.34
N ALA A 22 -2.57 -5.32 26.68
CA ALA A 22 -3.38 -4.44 27.53
C ALA A 22 -3.06 -2.95 27.31
N GLU A 23 -1.78 -2.58 27.22
CA GLU A 23 -1.36 -1.20 26.92
C GLU A 23 -1.80 -0.77 25.51
N ILE A 24 -1.78 -1.68 24.54
CA ILE A 24 -2.23 -1.43 23.17
C ILE A 24 -3.75 -1.19 23.14
N GLU A 25 -4.53 -2.00 23.86
CA GLU A 25 -6.00 -1.90 23.87
C GLU A 25 -6.50 -0.62 24.55
N ASP A 26 -5.84 -0.20 25.62
CA ASP A 26 -6.18 1.00 26.40
C ASP A 26 -5.74 2.31 25.71
N ALA A 27 -4.76 2.23 24.79
CA ALA A 27 -4.29 3.39 24.07
C ALA A 27 -5.38 4.02 23.18
N PRO A 28 -5.43 5.37 23.09
CA PRO A 28 -6.40 6.07 22.26
C PRO A 28 -6.10 5.86 20.76
N ASP A 29 -7.18 5.70 19.98
CA ASP A 29 -7.08 5.61 18.53
C ASP A 29 -6.58 6.92 17.93
N ILE A 30 -5.60 6.83 17.03
CA ILE A 30 -5.03 7.98 16.30
C ILE A 30 -5.59 8.10 14.87
N SER A 31 -6.46 7.17 14.48
CA SER A 31 -7.20 7.19 13.21
C SER A 31 -8.61 6.60 13.41
N LEU A 32 -9.47 6.72 12.39
CA LEU A 32 -10.81 6.16 12.44
C LEU A 32 -10.77 4.63 12.53
N VAL A 33 -11.54 4.08 13.47
CA VAL A 33 -11.76 2.63 13.57
C VAL A 33 -12.58 2.17 12.38
N TYR A 34 -12.04 1.24 11.59
CA TYR A 34 -12.69 0.78 10.37
C TYR A 34 -12.43 -0.72 10.14
N GLY A 35 -13.49 -1.46 9.75
CA GLY A 35 -13.37 -2.88 9.40
C GLY A 35 -12.75 -3.75 10.51
N GLY A 36 -12.97 -3.42 11.79
CA GLY A 36 -12.37 -4.13 12.92
C GLY A 36 -10.86 -3.93 13.09
N ARG A 37 -10.32 -2.84 12.55
CA ARG A 37 -8.92 -2.40 12.66
C ARG A 37 -8.86 -1.14 13.51
N ARG A 38 -7.90 -1.09 14.42
CA ARG A 38 -7.54 0.06 15.25
C ARG A 38 -6.09 0.43 14.98
N VAL A 39 -5.78 1.72 15.06
CA VAL A 39 -4.40 2.21 15.00
C VAL A 39 -4.20 3.12 16.19
N VAL A 40 -3.23 2.77 17.04
CA VAL A 40 -2.95 3.48 18.29
C VAL A 40 -1.48 3.88 18.36
N GLN A 41 -1.20 4.92 19.12
CA GLN A 41 0.16 5.28 19.51
C GLN A 41 0.43 4.76 20.91
N VAL A 42 1.55 4.07 21.11
CA VAL A 42 1.97 3.62 22.44
C VAL A 42 3.35 4.19 22.79
N GLY A 43 3.38 5.01 23.83
CA GLY A 43 4.59 5.75 24.23
C GLY A 43 5.10 6.69 23.13
N HIS A 44 6.43 6.83 23.07
CA HIS A 44 7.10 7.72 22.11
C HIS A 44 7.54 7.02 20.82
N HIS A 45 7.65 5.70 20.82
CA HIS A 45 8.35 4.93 19.78
C HIS A 45 7.44 4.11 18.88
N PHE A 46 6.21 3.79 19.32
CA PHE A 46 5.40 2.78 18.65
C PHE A 46 4.09 3.34 18.11
N VAL A 47 3.78 2.91 16.89
CA VAL A 47 2.43 2.86 16.35
C VAL A 47 2.06 1.39 16.21
N VAL A 48 0.84 1.04 16.64
CA VAL A 48 0.34 -0.33 16.58
C VAL A 48 -0.95 -0.36 15.78
N LYS A 49 -0.96 -1.13 14.69
CA LYS A 49 -2.18 -1.47 13.93
C LYS A 49 -2.62 -2.86 14.38
N PHE A 50 -3.84 -2.97 14.91
CA PHE A 50 -4.31 -4.24 15.46
C PHE A 50 -5.82 -4.45 15.31
N GLY A 51 -6.24 -5.70 15.46
CA GLY A 51 -7.63 -6.10 15.43
C GLY A 51 -7.88 -7.37 14.61
N LYS A 52 -9.16 -7.78 14.53
CA LYS A 52 -9.55 -8.99 13.77
C LYS A 52 -9.51 -8.78 12.26
N GLY A 53 -9.65 -7.52 11.82
CA GLY A 53 -9.58 -7.16 10.40
C GLY A 53 -8.16 -6.95 9.87
N VAL A 54 -7.14 -6.97 10.72
CA VAL A 54 -5.75 -6.73 10.29
C VAL A 54 -5.21 -7.94 9.51
N ASP A 55 -4.42 -7.68 8.48
CA ASP A 55 -3.59 -8.69 7.82
C ASP A 55 -2.12 -8.41 8.13
N LEU A 56 -1.39 -9.43 8.64
CA LEU A 56 0.03 -9.30 8.96
C LEU A 56 0.90 -9.11 7.70
N MET A 57 0.33 -9.35 6.51
CA MET A 57 0.90 -9.03 5.21
C MET A 57 1.45 -7.61 5.11
N GLU A 58 0.78 -6.62 5.72
CA GLU A 58 1.28 -5.23 5.73
C GLU A 58 2.67 -5.13 6.38
N GLY A 59 2.85 -5.82 7.51
CA GLY A 59 4.13 -5.95 8.19
C GLY A 59 5.17 -6.69 7.37
N GLU A 60 4.78 -7.80 6.76
CA GLU A 60 5.65 -8.57 5.88
C GLU A 60 6.11 -7.77 4.65
N ASN A 61 5.22 -6.95 4.07
CA ASN A 61 5.51 -6.05 2.97
C ASN A 61 6.55 -5.00 3.38
N MET A 62 6.39 -4.36 4.55
CA MET A 62 7.39 -3.43 5.07
C MET A 62 8.76 -4.09 5.31
N LEU A 63 8.79 -5.31 5.87
CA LEU A 63 10.03 -6.07 6.05
C LEU A 63 10.71 -6.38 4.70
N PHE A 64 9.93 -6.77 3.69
CA PHE A 64 10.43 -7.03 2.35
C PHE A 64 11.01 -5.78 1.69
N VAL A 65 10.28 -4.66 1.69
CA VAL A 65 10.73 -3.40 1.08
C VAL A 65 12.03 -2.93 1.73
N ARG A 66 12.08 -2.93 3.06
CA ARG A 66 13.27 -2.54 3.82
C ARG A 66 14.48 -3.44 3.55
N ALA A 67 14.26 -4.72 3.28
CA ALA A 67 15.32 -5.68 2.98
C ALA A 67 15.82 -5.61 1.53
N LYS A 68 15.02 -5.05 0.61
CA LYS A 68 15.31 -5.07 -0.84
C LYS A 68 15.58 -3.71 -1.45
N THR A 69 15.25 -2.63 -0.75
CA THR A 69 15.36 -1.25 -1.25
C THR A 69 15.84 -0.31 -0.15
N LYS A 70 16.14 0.93 -0.54
CA LYS A 70 16.40 2.07 0.33
C LYS A 70 15.16 2.94 0.56
N VAL A 71 14.01 2.54 0.01
CA VAL A 71 12.74 3.25 0.20
C VAL A 71 12.41 3.30 1.69
N PRO A 72 12.24 4.50 2.28
CA PRO A 72 11.94 4.60 3.70
C PRO A 72 10.52 4.09 4.01
N VAL A 73 10.45 3.11 4.89
CA VAL A 73 9.21 2.54 5.45
C VAL A 73 9.32 2.49 6.98
N PRO A 74 8.21 2.49 7.73
CA PRO A 74 8.25 2.25 9.16
C PRO A 74 8.97 0.94 9.47
N ARG A 75 9.89 1.01 10.42
CA ARG A 75 10.52 -0.21 10.93
C ARG A 75 9.49 -1.07 11.66
N VAL A 76 9.33 -2.32 11.22
CA VAL A 76 8.54 -3.32 11.94
C VAL A 76 9.32 -3.86 13.13
N PHE A 77 8.67 -3.88 14.30
CA PHE A 77 9.23 -4.43 15.54
C PHE A 77 8.60 -5.75 15.95
N ALA A 78 7.30 -5.95 15.71
CA ALA A 78 6.65 -7.23 15.97
C ALA A 78 5.46 -7.49 15.04
N LEU A 79 5.27 -8.75 14.66
CA LEU A 79 4.10 -9.28 13.95
C LEU A 79 3.61 -10.53 14.66
N TYR A 80 2.41 -10.51 15.24
CA TYR A 80 1.87 -11.66 15.96
C TYR A 80 0.34 -11.69 15.98
N SER A 81 -0.20 -12.84 16.39
CA SER A 81 -1.63 -13.03 16.62
C SER A 81 -1.84 -13.47 18.06
N ASN A 82 -2.82 -12.88 18.73
CA ASN A 82 -3.27 -13.36 20.03
C ASN A 82 -4.24 -14.55 19.82
N PRO A 83 -3.91 -15.76 20.29
CA PRO A 83 -4.70 -16.96 20.01
C PRO A 83 -6.06 -16.98 20.70
N GLU A 84 -6.21 -16.28 21.83
CA GLU A 84 -7.46 -16.24 22.60
C GLU A 84 -8.48 -15.31 21.95
N THR A 85 -8.03 -14.15 21.48
CA THR A 85 -8.91 -13.13 20.90
C THR A 85 -9.02 -13.20 19.38
N GLY A 86 -8.06 -13.86 18.73
CA GLY A 86 -7.90 -13.87 17.27
C GLY A 86 -7.47 -12.51 16.68
N LYS A 87 -7.10 -11.53 17.51
CA LYS A 87 -6.59 -10.23 17.04
C LYS A 87 -5.16 -10.39 16.53
N LYS A 88 -4.86 -9.70 15.44
CA LYS A 88 -3.51 -9.60 14.87
C LYS A 88 -2.92 -8.24 15.22
N PHE A 89 -1.61 -8.18 15.37
CA PHE A 89 -0.88 -7.00 15.82
C PHE A 89 0.34 -6.75 14.93
N ILE A 90 0.45 -5.52 14.44
CA ILE A 90 1.60 -4.97 13.74
C ILE A 90 2.16 -3.86 14.61
N VAL A 91 3.27 -4.11 15.29
CA VAL A 91 3.98 -3.11 16.09
C VAL A 91 5.11 -2.54 15.24
N MET A 92 5.08 -1.24 15.00
CA MET A 92 6.02 -0.57 14.10
C MET A 92 6.47 0.80 14.63
N GLU A 93 7.50 1.34 13.98
CA GLU A 93 8.06 2.67 14.26
C GLU A 93 7.03 3.77 14.11
N ARG A 94 6.94 4.61 15.14
CA ARG A 94 6.25 5.88 15.06
C ARG A 94 7.09 6.88 14.28
N ILE A 95 6.66 7.21 13.07
CA ILE A 95 7.27 8.29 12.30
C ILE A 95 6.84 9.64 12.87
N ILE A 96 7.80 10.39 13.41
CA ILE A 96 7.56 11.73 13.96
C ILE A 96 7.61 12.74 12.81
N GLY A 97 6.49 13.38 12.52
CA GLY A 97 6.40 14.27 11.37
C GLY A 97 4.97 14.74 11.09
N GLN A 98 4.78 15.28 9.89
CA GLN A 98 3.46 15.65 9.36
C GLN A 98 3.18 14.87 8.08
N THR A 99 1.91 14.53 7.85
CA THR A 99 1.51 13.90 6.59
C THR A 99 1.73 14.86 5.43
N LEU A 100 2.05 14.33 4.26
CA LEU A 100 2.13 15.16 3.05
C LEU A 100 0.77 15.80 2.75
N LEU A 101 -0.34 15.11 3.09
CA LEU A 101 -1.69 15.65 2.91
C LEU A 101 -1.89 16.97 3.66
N SER A 102 -1.47 17.04 4.92
CA SER A 102 -1.68 18.22 5.76
C SER A 102 -0.84 19.42 5.34
N VAL A 103 0.37 19.19 4.84
CA VAL A 103 1.30 20.27 4.47
C VAL A 103 1.23 20.66 2.99
N TRP A 104 0.72 19.80 2.10
CA TRP A 104 0.70 20.02 0.65
C TRP A 104 0.19 21.41 0.22
N PRO A 105 -0.92 21.94 0.77
CA PRO A 105 -1.44 23.25 0.35
C PRO A 105 -0.51 24.43 0.70
N GLN A 106 0.42 24.24 1.64
CA GLN A 106 1.33 25.26 2.16
C GLN A 106 2.68 25.26 1.44
N LEU A 107 2.99 24.20 0.69
CA LEU A 107 4.25 24.06 -0.03
C LEU A 107 4.30 24.96 -1.26
N SER A 108 5.43 25.62 -1.46
CA SER A 108 5.77 26.30 -2.70
C SER A 108 5.98 25.32 -3.85
N SER A 109 5.88 25.80 -5.10
CA SER A 109 6.11 24.95 -6.29
C SER A 109 7.48 24.27 -6.29
N PRO A 110 8.60 24.93 -5.92
CA PRO A 110 9.90 24.26 -5.82
C PRO A 110 9.94 23.14 -4.75
N GLU A 111 9.26 23.31 -3.61
CA GLU A 111 9.18 22.27 -2.58
C GLU A 111 8.34 21.07 -3.07
N LYS A 112 7.22 21.32 -3.74
CA LYS A 112 6.41 20.27 -4.38
C LYS A 112 7.20 19.51 -5.44
N GLU A 113 8.03 20.20 -6.22
CA GLU A 113 8.91 19.58 -7.21
C GLU A 113 9.98 18.71 -6.56
N LEU A 114 10.63 19.21 -5.50
CA LEU A 114 11.62 18.44 -4.74
C LEU A 114 11.01 17.15 -4.15
N ILE A 115 9.83 17.26 -3.54
CA ILE A 115 9.11 16.12 -2.97
C ILE A 115 8.71 15.13 -4.07
N SER A 116 8.14 15.61 -5.18
CA SER A 116 7.69 14.76 -6.28
C SER A 116 8.86 14.01 -6.91
N ASN A 117 9.99 14.68 -7.12
CA ASN A 117 11.21 14.04 -7.62
C ASN A 117 11.76 13.01 -6.63
N THR A 118 11.67 13.28 -5.32
CA THR A 118 12.07 12.31 -4.29
C THR A 118 11.18 11.07 -4.33
N LEU A 119 9.85 11.24 -4.34
CA LEU A 119 8.91 10.13 -4.44
C LEU A 119 9.11 9.33 -5.74
N ARG A 120 9.40 10.00 -6.86
CA ARG A 120 9.73 9.33 -8.13
C ARG A 120 10.90 8.37 -7.95
N THR A 121 11.98 8.80 -7.29
CA THR A 121 13.12 7.91 -7.02
C THR A 121 12.73 6.68 -6.20
N TYR A 122 11.80 6.80 -5.24
CA TYR A 122 11.33 5.67 -4.46
C TYR A 122 10.54 4.68 -5.30
N PHE A 123 9.58 5.16 -6.09
CA PHE A 123 8.79 4.28 -6.95
C PHE A 123 9.61 3.67 -8.09
N ASP A 124 10.58 4.40 -8.64
CA ASP A 124 11.52 3.85 -9.63
C ASP A 124 12.35 2.72 -9.01
N GLU A 125 12.79 2.84 -7.74
CA GLU A 125 13.48 1.77 -7.03
C GLU A 125 12.59 0.55 -6.79
N LEU A 126 11.33 0.73 -6.36
CA LEU A 126 10.37 -0.38 -6.22
C LEU A 126 10.15 -1.11 -7.56
N ARG A 127 10.06 -0.37 -8.67
CA ARG A 127 9.87 -0.91 -10.03
C ARG A 127 11.07 -1.68 -10.55
N GLN A 128 12.26 -1.46 -9.98
CA GLN A 128 13.48 -2.19 -10.33
C GLN A 128 13.62 -3.54 -9.61
N LEU A 129 12.77 -3.83 -8.62
CA LEU A 129 12.79 -5.12 -7.97
C LEU A 129 12.55 -6.26 -8.99
N PRO A 130 13.31 -7.36 -8.94
CA PRO A 130 13.18 -8.45 -9.91
C PRO A 130 11.75 -9.00 -9.91
N PRO A 131 11.04 -8.93 -11.04
CA PRO A 131 9.64 -9.32 -11.08
C PRO A 131 9.52 -10.84 -10.99
N PRO A 132 8.53 -11.37 -10.26
CA PRO A 132 8.21 -12.78 -10.31
C PRO A 132 7.46 -13.14 -11.61
N ASN A 133 7.18 -14.41 -11.79
CA ASN A 133 6.37 -14.94 -12.90
C ASN A 133 4.87 -15.08 -12.55
N TYR A 134 4.37 -14.23 -11.65
CA TYR A 134 2.97 -14.22 -11.20
C TYR A 134 2.55 -12.82 -10.78
N TYR A 135 1.24 -12.58 -10.73
CA TYR A 135 0.63 -11.42 -10.09
C TYR A 135 0.01 -11.88 -8.77
N GLY A 136 0.34 -11.23 -7.67
CA GLY A 136 -0.02 -11.71 -6.34
C GLY A 136 0.78 -11.00 -5.27
N SER A 137 0.39 -11.17 -4.01
CA SER A 137 1.22 -10.73 -2.89
C SER A 137 2.46 -11.62 -2.73
N ILE A 138 3.39 -11.17 -1.89
CA ILE A 138 4.66 -11.87 -1.61
C ILE A 138 4.38 -13.34 -1.26
N ASP A 139 5.26 -14.23 -1.73
CA ASP A 139 5.16 -15.69 -1.57
C ASP A 139 3.93 -16.31 -2.24
N LYS A 140 3.54 -15.79 -3.42
CA LYS A 140 2.42 -16.31 -4.23
C LYS A 140 1.08 -16.29 -3.47
N ARG A 141 0.87 -15.29 -2.63
CA ARG A 141 -0.41 -15.07 -1.94
C ARG A 141 -1.37 -14.25 -2.79
N HIS A 142 -2.63 -14.25 -2.40
CA HIS A 142 -3.71 -13.49 -3.05
C HIS A 142 -3.42 -11.99 -3.03
N LEU A 143 -3.92 -11.26 -4.02
CA LEU A 143 -3.88 -9.80 -4.03
C LEU A 143 -4.81 -9.23 -2.95
N LEU A 144 -4.38 -8.14 -2.33
CA LEU A 144 -5.07 -7.52 -1.19
C LEU A 144 -5.83 -6.24 -1.56
N ASP A 145 -5.73 -5.79 -2.81
CA ASP A 145 -6.60 -4.73 -3.31
C ASP A 145 -8.07 -5.16 -3.23
N GLU A 146 -8.96 -4.24 -2.87
CA GLU A 146 -10.38 -4.54 -2.63
C GLU A 146 -11.11 -5.02 -3.88
N ILE A 147 -10.60 -4.69 -5.08
CA ILE A 147 -11.11 -5.22 -6.35
C ILE A 147 -10.91 -6.74 -6.47
N PHE A 148 -10.05 -7.31 -5.63
CA PHE A 148 -9.79 -8.73 -5.54
C PHE A 148 -10.23 -9.31 -4.20
N TRP A 149 -11.06 -8.62 -3.41
CA TRP A 149 -11.54 -9.17 -2.13
C TRP A 149 -12.75 -10.09 -2.32
N THR A 150 -12.82 -11.19 -1.59
CA THR A 150 -14.01 -12.06 -1.49
C THR A 150 -14.20 -12.50 -0.04
N ARG A 151 -15.43 -12.90 0.33
CA ARG A 151 -15.72 -13.40 1.68
C ARG A 151 -14.97 -14.71 1.98
N GLU A 152 -14.93 -15.60 1.00
CA GLU A 152 -14.18 -16.85 1.03
C GLU A 152 -13.13 -16.79 -0.07
N VAL A 153 -11.96 -17.40 0.18
CA VAL A 153 -10.87 -17.42 -0.79
C VAL A 153 -11.33 -18.12 -2.07
N ASP A 154 -11.29 -17.38 -3.18
CA ASP A 154 -11.53 -17.84 -4.54
C ASP A 154 -10.32 -17.43 -5.40
N PRO A 155 -9.37 -18.34 -5.67
CA PRO A 155 -8.19 -18.03 -6.47
C PRO A 155 -8.50 -17.56 -7.90
N SER A 156 -9.71 -17.79 -8.42
CA SER A 156 -10.14 -17.27 -9.71
C SER A 156 -10.44 -15.76 -9.68
N ILE A 157 -10.64 -15.19 -8.48
CA ILE A 157 -10.86 -13.75 -8.25
C ILE A 157 -9.68 -13.12 -7.50
N ASN A 158 -9.10 -13.80 -6.51
CA ASN A 158 -8.08 -13.20 -5.63
C ASN A 158 -6.64 -13.48 -6.09
N GLY A 159 -6.45 -14.34 -7.09
CA GLY A 159 -5.12 -14.78 -7.54
C GLY A 159 -4.48 -15.79 -6.58
N PRO A 160 -3.14 -15.95 -6.56
CA PRO A 160 -2.21 -15.33 -7.51
C PRO A 160 -2.54 -15.74 -8.96
N PHE A 161 -2.23 -14.87 -9.91
CA PHE A 161 -2.50 -15.08 -11.32
C PHE A 161 -1.21 -15.39 -12.09
N ALA A 162 -1.27 -16.34 -13.02
CA ALA A 162 -0.13 -16.71 -13.86
C ALA A 162 0.11 -15.73 -15.04
N SER A 163 -0.89 -14.90 -15.38
CA SER A 163 -0.82 -13.94 -16.48
C SER A 163 -1.72 -12.73 -16.21
N GLU A 164 -1.45 -11.62 -16.90
CA GLU A 164 -2.30 -10.42 -16.84
C GLU A 164 -3.71 -10.71 -17.37
N MET A 165 -3.82 -11.57 -18.38
CA MET A 165 -5.13 -12.04 -18.88
C MET A 165 -5.94 -12.76 -17.79
N ALA A 166 -5.30 -13.58 -16.96
CA ALA A 166 -5.98 -14.24 -15.84
C ALA A 166 -6.38 -13.24 -14.75
N LEU A 167 -5.56 -12.21 -14.50
CA LEU A 167 -5.89 -11.11 -13.59
C LEU A 167 -7.10 -10.31 -14.11
N ASN A 168 -7.14 -9.98 -15.41
CA ASN A 168 -8.27 -9.32 -16.06
C ASN A 168 -9.56 -10.13 -15.94
N GLU A 169 -9.48 -11.45 -16.13
CA GLU A 169 -10.60 -12.36 -15.92
C GLU A 169 -11.05 -12.38 -14.45
N GLY A 170 -10.10 -12.32 -13.50
CA GLY A 170 -10.40 -12.18 -12.08
C GLY A 170 -11.19 -10.92 -11.75
N MET A 171 -10.84 -9.78 -12.37
CA MET A 171 -11.62 -8.54 -12.24
C MET A 171 -13.04 -8.68 -12.80
N ALA A 172 -13.23 -9.33 -13.95
CA ALA A 172 -14.56 -9.58 -14.50
C ALA A 172 -15.39 -10.53 -13.62
N ARG A 173 -14.76 -11.54 -13.02
CA ARG A 173 -15.40 -12.44 -12.05
C ARG A 173 -15.77 -11.72 -10.77
N LYS A 174 -14.91 -10.83 -10.24
CA LYS A 174 -15.25 -9.98 -9.10
C LYS A 174 -16.53 -9.18 -9.37
N TYR A 175 -16.63 -8.61 -10.56
CA TYR A 175 -17.78 -7.80 -10.95
C TYR A 175 -19.09 -8.60 -10.81
N ILE A 176 -19.10 -9.84 -11.33
CA ILE A 176 -20.24 -10.77 -11.18
C ILE A 176 -20.44 -11.19 -9.71
N TYR A 177 -19.36 -11.48 -8.99
CA TYR A 177 -19.40 -11.86 -7.57
C TYR A 177 -20.10 -10.81 -6.70
N ASN A 178 -19.92 -9.52 -7.02
CA ASN A 178 -20.59 -8.41 -6.36
C ASN A 178 -22.06 -8.22 -6.78
N GLY A 179 -22.62 -9.13 -7.59
CA GLY A 179 -24.00 -9.08 -8.06
C GLY A 179 -24.22 -8.15 -9.25
N ALA A 180 -23.16 -7.66 -9.89
CA ALA A 180 -23.29 -6.75 -11.03
C ALA A 180 -23.66 -7.51 -12.33
N PRO A 181 -24.22 -6.83 -13.35
CA PRO A 181 -24.78 -7.50 -14.52
C PRO A 181 -23.76 -8.27 -15.35
N HIS A 182 -24.10 -9.51 -15.71
CA HIS A 182 -23.24 -10.38 -16.52
C HIS A 182 -22.82 -9.75 -17.86
N TYR A 183 -23.72 -9.06 -18.55
CA TYR A 183 -23.40 -8.43 -19.84
C TYR A 183 -22.31 -7.35 -19.71
N ARG A 184 -22.20 -6.71 -18.54
CA ARG A 184 -21.20 -5.69 -18.28
C ARG A 184 -19.83 -6.30 -17.98
N ALA A 185 -19.81 -7.43 -17.27
CA ALA A 185 -18.59 -8.24 -17.14
C ALA A 185 -18.11 -8.77 -18.50
N GLU A 186 -19.01 -9.22 -19.38
CA GLU A 186 -18.66 -9.63 -20.75
C GLU A 186 -18.12 -8.47 -21.60
N PHE A 187 -18.65 -7.25 -21.41
CA PHE A 187 -18.09 -6.07 -22.03
C PHE A 187 -16.63 -5.83 -21.58
N TYR A 188 -16.35 -5.91 -20.28
CA TYR A 188 -14.98 -5.81 -19.76
C TYR A 188 -14.05 -6.91 -20.28
N ARG A 189 -14.52 -8.16 -20.36
CA ARG A 189 -13.75 -9.27 -20.96
C ARG A 189 -13.33 -8.99 -22.40
N ARG A 190 -14.16 -8.30 -23.16
CA ARG A 190 -13.84 -7.89 -24.55
C ARG A 190 -12.90 -6.71 -24.60
N CYS A 191 -13.02 -5.75 -23.69
CA CYS A 191 -12.25 -4.50 -23.72
C CYS A 191 -10.86 -4.61 -23.09
N PHE A 192 -10.74 -5.26 -21.93
CA PHE A 192 -9.48 -5.30 -21.18
C PHE A 192 -8.31 -5.87 -21.97
N PRO A 193 -8.42 -6.95 -22.76
CA PRO A 193 -7.29 -7.44 -23.54
C PRO A 193 -6.73 -6.45 -24.58
N HIS A 194 -7.45 -5.37 -24.92
CA HIS A 194 -6.95 -4.32 -25.82
C HIS A 194 -6.18 -3.21 -25.11
N ILE A 195 -6.37 -3.06 -23.79
CA ILE A 195 -5.85 -1.96 -22.98
C ILE A 195 -4.91 -2.47 -21.89
N LEU A 196 -5.37 -3.46 -21.12
CA LEU A 196 -4.65 -4.09 -20.01
C LEU A 196 -3.91 -5.33 -20.53
N ARG A 197 -2.83 -5.11 -21.27
CA ARG A 197 -1.99 -6.16 -21.86
C ARG A 197 -0.51 -5.81 -21.85
N ASP A 198 0.32 -6.86 -21.81
CA ASP A 198 1.78 -6.79 -21.91
C ASP A 198 2.46 -6.03 -20.74
N HIS A 199 1.79 -5.92 -19.59
CA HIS A 199 2.32 -5.27 -18.40
C HIS A 199 2.93 -6.27 -17.42
N LYS A 200 4.24 -6.25 -17.24
CA LYS A 200 4.94 -7.14 -16.31
C LYS A 200 4.48 -6.95 -14.84
N PRO A 201 4.56 -8.00 -14.01
CA PRO A 201 4.43 -7.86 -12.56
C PRO A 201 5.44 -6.85 -12.04
N THR A 202 4.99 -5.93 -11.20
CA THR A 202 5.77 -4.82 -10.66
C THR A 202 5.39 -4.68 -9.18
N PHE A 203 6.38 -4.47 -8.30
CA PHE A 203 6.07 -4.29 -6.89
C PHE A 203 5.38 -2.93 -6.70
N THR A 204 4.15 -2.96 -6.23
CA THR A 204 3.24 -1.82 -6.13
C THR A 204 2.88 -1.63 -4.66
N HIS A 205 2.88 -0.38 -4.21
CA HIS A 205 2.43 0.01 -2.88
C HIS A 205 0.91 -0.19 -2.75
N GLY A 206 0.15 0.27 -3.75
CA GLY A 206 -1.28 -0.01 -3.87
C GLY A 206 -2.19 0.96 -3.12
N ASP A 207 -1.62 1.92 -2.40
CA ASP A 207 -2.36 3.04 -1.80
C ASP A 207 -1.56 4.36 -1.81
N PHE A 208 -0.97 4.73 -2.95
CA PHE A 208 -0.21 5.99 -3.07
C PHE A 208 -1.13 7.22 -2.94
N GLN A 209 -1.29 7.66 -1.70
CA GLN A 209 -2.02 8.86 -1.31
C GLN A 209 -1.18 9.73 -0.39
N ARG A 210 -1.38 11.06 -0.42
CA ARG A 210 -0.65 12.00 0.43
C ARG A 210 -0.80 11.75 1.94
N LYS A 211 -1.90 11.12 2.38
CA LYS A 211 -2.11 10.72 3.80
C LYS A 211 -1.15 9.61 4.25
N ASN A 212 -0.65 8.81 3.30
CA ASN A 212 0.21 7.66 3.54
C ASN A 212 1.69 8.03 3.33
N ILE A 213 2.02 9.33 3.32
CA ILE A 213 3.38 9.82 3.17
C ILE A 213 3.64 10.75 4.35
N MET A 214 4.66 10.44 5.14
CA MET A 214 5.10 11.29 6.25
C MET A 214 6.35 12.06 5.84
N ILE A 215 6.35 13.36 6.07
CA ILE A 215 7.57 14.16 6.08
C ILE A 215 8.15 14.06 7.50
N GLN A 216 9.25 13.33 7.65
CA GLN A 216 9.89 13.16 8.94
C GLN A 216 10.57 14.47 9.36
N ASN A 217 10.23 14.95 10.55
CA ASN A 217 10.95 16.04 11.17
C ASN A 217 12.22 15.45 11.77
N GLU A 218 13.34 15.39 11.04
CA GLU A 218 14.60 15.07 11.70
C GLU A 218 14.94 16.19 12.69
N PRO A 219 15.42 15.87 13.92
CA PRO A 219 16.19 16.85 14.66
C PRO A 219 17.36 17.23 13.75
N LYS A 220 17.55 18.52 13.50
CA LYS A 220 18.71 19.05 12.77
C LYS A 220 19.99 18.63 13.50
N THR A 221 20.48 17.41 13.25
CA THR A 221 21.85 17.06 13.59
C THR A 221 22.71 17.67 12.49
N ASP A 222 23.58 18.59 12.90
CA ASP A 222 24.57 19.38 12.15
C ASP A 222 25.33 18.67 11.01
N THR A 223 24.63 18.21 9.99
CA THR A 223 25.17 17.92 8.67
C THR A 223 24.36 18.71 7.67
N ALA A 224 24.78 19.95 7.46
CA ALA A 224 24.23 20.94 6.53
C ALA A 224 24.27 20.54 5.04
N ASN A 225 24.32 19.24 4.71
CA ASN A 225 24.65 18.75 3.37
C ASN A 225 23.61 17.85 2.70
N ASP A 226 22.47 17.53 3.32
CA ASP A 226 21.32 16.98 2.59
C ASP A 226 20.05 17.81 2.83
N PRO A 227 19.70 18.73 1.92
CA PRO A 227 18.53 19.58 2.05
C PRO A 227 17.21 18.83 1.77
N LYS A 228 17.24 17.53 1.48
CA LYS A 228 16.06 16.78 1.08
C LYS A 228 15.20 16.37 2.27
N PRO A 229 13.88 16.64 2.26
CA PRO A 229 12.98 16.12 3.27
C PRO A 229 12.98 14.58 3.21
N ARG A 230 13.13 13.94 4.37
CA ARG A 230 13.01 12.48 4.48
C ARG A 230 11.52 12.11 4.42
N LEU A 231 11.12 11.49 3.31
CA LEU A 231 9.75 11.03 3.09
C LEU A 231 9.66 9.56 3.46
N VAL A 232 8.69 9.20 4.32
CA VAL A 232 8.44 7.81 4.72
C VAL A 232 7.07 7.38 4.21
N ILE A 233 7.04 6.28 3.45
CA ILE A 233 5.80 5.71 2.90
C ILE A 233 5.19 4.78 3.95
N LEU A 234 3.93 5.05 4.32
CA LEU A 234 3.13 4.30 5.28
C LEU A 234 2.08 3.43 4.57
N ASP A 235 1.42 2.54 5.32
CA ASP A 235 0.23 1.78 4.90
C ASP A 235 0.45 0.84 3.69
N TRP A 236 1.30 -0.18 3.93
CA TRP A 236 1.67 -1.19 2.94
C TRP A 236 0.67 -2.36 2.87
N GLU A 237 -0.57 -2.18 3.32
CA GLU A 237 -1.59 -3.24 3.42
C GLU A 237 -1.91 -3.86 2.06
N LYS A 238 -1.95 -3.03 1.00
CA LYS A 238 -2.34 -3.47 -0.36
C LYS A 238 -1.16 -3.89 -1.22
N ALA A 239 0.07 -3.84 -0.69
CA ALA A 239 1.26 -4.02 -1.50
C ALA A 239 1.42 -5.46 -2.02
N GLY A 240 2.00 -5.57 -3.21
CA GLY A 240 2.15 -6.85 -3.92
C GLY A 240 2.67 -6.66 -5.35
N TRP A 241 2.66 -7.74 -6.12
CA TRP A 241 3.05 -7.77 -7.52
C TRP A 241 1.82 -7.58 -8.42
N TYR A 242 1.65 -6.37 -8.93
CA TYR A 242 0.55 -5.96 -9.80
C TYR A 242 1.07 -5.58 -11.20
N PRO A 243 0.21 -5.41 -12.22
CA PRO A 243 0.61 -4.82 -13.50
C PRO A 243 1.29 -3.46 -13.32
N SER A 244 2.23 -3.10 -14.19
CA SER A 244 3.04 -1.87 -14.06
C SER A 244 2.22 -0.57 -14.01
N TYR A 245 0.99 -0.56 -14.54
CA TYR A 245 0.07 0.57 -14.49
C TYR A 245 -0.63 0.77 -13.15
N TRP A 246 -0.60 -0.24 -12.26
CA TRP A 246 -1.54 -0.34 -11.15
C TRP A 246 -1.40 0.82 -10.16
N GLU A 247 -0.18 1.19 -9.78
CA GLU A 247 0.08 2.31 -8.88
C GLU A 247 -0.51 3.62 -9.42
N TYR A 248 -0.29 3.90 -10.72
CA TYR A 248 -0.82 5.09 -11.37
C TYR A 248 -2.35 5.10 -11.34
N CYS A 249 -2.97 3.98 -11.72
CA CYS A 249 -4.43 3.87 -11.76
C CYS A 249 -5.06 4.08 -10.38
N LEU A 250 -4.48 3.50 -9.33
CA LEU A 250 -4.98 3.67 -7.97
C LEU A 250 -4.79 5.10 -7.45
N ALA A 251 -3.66 5.74 -7.77
CA ALA A 251 -3.43 7.14 -7.45
C ALA A 251 -4.46 8.07 -8.11
N ILE A 252 -4.81 7.81 -9.39
CA ILE A 252 -5.86 8.54 -10.11
C ILE A 252 -7.24 8.31 -9.48
N CYS A 253 -7.57 7.07 -9.10
CA CYS A 253 -8.83 6.75 -8.43
C CYS A 253 -8.99 7.44 -7.06
N ALA A 254 -7.88 7.78 -6.41
CA ALA A 254 -7.87 8.43 -5.10
C ALA A 254 -7.91 9.97 -5.15
N LEU A 255 -7.90 10.58 -6.34
CA LEU A 255 -7.94 12.04 -6.48
C LEU A 255 -9.25 12.63 -5.96
N ARG A 256 -9.14 13.69 -5.14
CA ARG A 256 -10.28 14.42 -4.57
C ARG A 256 -10.48 15.81 -5.18
N TYR A 257 -9.58 16.24 -6.08
CA TYR A 257 -9.58 17.57 -6.72
C TYR A 257 -9.71 18.76 -5.74
N ASP A 258 -9.19 18.59 -4.52
CA ASP A 258 -9.23 19.57 -3.44
C ASP A 258 -8.01 20.52 -3.44
N ASN A 259 -7.06 20.31 -4.34
CA ASN A 259 -5.85 21.12 -4.58
C ASN A 259 -5.17 20.64 -5.88
N ASP A 260 -3.97 21.15 -6.14
CA ASP A 260 -3.18 20.91 -7.34
C ASP A 260 -2.47 19.55 -7.39
N TRP A 261 -2.62 18.66 -6.40
CA TRP A 261 -1.94 17.35 -6.36
C TRP A 261 -2.08 16.52 -7.64
N CYS A 262 -3.22 16.63 -8.32
CA CYS A 262 -3.46 15.94 -9.60
C CYS A 262 -2.43 16.31 -10.68
N LEU A 263 -1.87 17.52 -10.65
CA LEU A 263 -0.86 17.99 -11.59
C LEU A 263 0.54 17.38 -11.35
N TRP A 264 0.73 16.71 -10.22
CA TRP A 264 2.03 16.20 -9.78
C TRP A 264 2.15 14.67 -9.86
N ILE A 265 1.05 13.94 -10.08
CA ILE A 265 1.05 12.47 -10.17
C ILE A 265 2.00 11.99 -11.27
N ASP A 266 1.91 12.57 -12.47
CA ASP A 266 2.72 12.20 -13.64
C ASP A 266 4.21 12.53 -13.45
N ARG A 267 4.55 13.39 -12.47
CA ARG A 267 5.96 13.64 -12.09
C ARG A 267 6.49 12.52 -11.20
N VAL A 268 5.64 11.91 -10.37
CA VAL A 268 6.01 10.83 -9.46
C VAL A 268 5.95 9.46 -10.13
N LEU A 269 4.94 9.22 -10.95
CA LEU A 269 4.63 7.92 -11.56
C LEU A 269 4.65 8.02 -13.08
N GLU A 270 5.01 6.92 -13.74
CA GLU A 270 4.82 6.79 -15.19
C GLU A 270 3.32 6.86 -15.52
N PRO A 271 2.91 7.72 -16.49
CA PRO A 271 1.50 7.85 -16.84
C PRO A 271 0.95 6.65 -17.61
N PHE A 272 -0.16 6.09 -17.13
CA PHE A 272 -0.94 5.04 -17.79
C PHE A 272 -2.39 5.52 -17.96
N VAL A 273 -2.57 6.53 -18.82
CA VAL A 273 -3.83 7.30 -18.90
C VAL A 273 -5.00 6.45 -19.36
N ALA A 274 -4.79 5.56 -20.34
CA ALA A 274 -5.85 4.70 -20.87
C ALA A 274 -6.27 3.66 -19.82
N GLU A 275 -5.30 2.98 -19.21
CA GLU A 275 -5.49 2.01 -18.14
C GLU A 275 -6.19 2.68 -16.95
N GLY A 276 -5.74 3.89 -16.58
CA GLY A 276 -6.31 4.71 -15.51
C GLY A 276 -7.79 4.99 -15.72
N ALA A 277 -8.19 5.40 -16.93
CA ALA A 277 -9.60 5.66 -17.24
C ALA A 277 -10.47 4.39 -17.13
N TRP A 278 -9.96 3.24 -17.60
CA TRP A 278 -10.68 1.97 -17.54
C TRP A 278 -10.78 1.39 -16.13
N ILE A 279 -9.70 1.44 -15.36
CA ILE A 279 -9.68 1.01 -13.95
C ILE A 279 -10.58 1.94 -13.12
N GLN A 280 -10.52 3.26 -13.33
CA GLN A 280 -11.40 4.20 -12.62
C GLN A 280 -12.88 3.91 -12.90
N ALA A 281 -13.24 3.69 -14.16
CA ALA A 281 -14.62 3.33 -14.52
C ALA A 281 -15.07 2.03 -13.83
N LEU A 282 -14.24 0.98 -13.88
CA LEU A 282 -14.53 -0.29 -13.21
C LEU A 282 -14.72 -0.10 -11.69
N ARG A 283 -13.82 0.66 -11.05
CA ARG A 283 -13.89 0.91 -9.61
C ARG A 283 -15.14 1.70 -9.23
N LEU A 284 -15.47 2.77 -9.95
CA LEU A 284 -16.69 3.53 -9.70
C LEU A 284 -17.93 2.64 -9.74
N GLU A 285 -18.02 1.70 -10.69
CA GLU A 285 -19.14 0.77 -10.80
C GLU A 285 -19.19 -0.30 -9.70
N LEU A 286 -18.05 -0.68 -9.12
CA LEU A 286 -17.99 -1.68 -8.05
C LEU A 286 -18.43 -1.14 -6.68
N TRP A 287 -18.38 0.18 -6.49
CA TRP A 287 -18.69 0.86 -5.22
C TRP A 287 -19.71 2.00 -5.38
N SER A 288 -20.42 2.07 -6.51
CA SER A 288 -21.55 2.99 -6.74
C SER A 288 -22.83 2.52 -6.03
#